data_AF-A0A2D3E4Y0-F1
#
_entry.id   AF-A0A2D3E4Y0-F1
#
_cell.length_a   1.000
_cell.length_b   1.000
_cell.length_c   1.000
_cell.angle_alpha   90.00
_cell.angle_beta   90.00
_cell.angle_gamma   90.00
#
_symmetry.space_group_name_H-M   'P 1'
#
loop_
_entity.id
_entity.type
_entity.pdbx_description
1 polymer ?
#
loop_
_entity_poly.entity_id
_entity_poly.type
_entity_poly.pdbx_seq_one_letter_code
_entity_poly.pdbx_strand_id
1 'polypeptide(L)' 'MGLTEAGSGGTYWGLRARTCDACKGATVASAILFCRADAAFLCGRCDARVHSANKLASRHERVWLCEVCE' A
#
# COMPACT_ATOMS: atom_id res chain seq x y z
N MET A 1 -16.01 -7.46 22.54
CA MET A 1 -14.71 -8.15 22.37
C MET A 1 -14.97 -9.34 21.45
N GLY A 2 -14.48 -9.51 20.24
CA GLY A 2 -13.79 -8.67 19.28
C GLY A 2 -13.94 -9.44 17.96
N LEU A 3 -14.47 -8.80 16.92
CA LEU A 3 -14.41 -9.34 15.57
C LEU A 3 -13.06 -8.87 15.03
N THR A 4 -12.08 -9.76 15.02
CA THR A 4 -10.84 -9.51 14.29
C THR A 4 -11.18 -9.57 12.82
N GLU A 5 -11.35 -8.40 12.22
CA GLU A 5 -11.41 -8.19 10.78
C GLU A 5 -10.13 -8.77 10.17
N ALA A 6 -10.21 -10.02 9.71
CA ALA A 6 -9.14 -10.67 8.96
C ALA A 6 -9.08 -9.98 7.60
N GLY A 7 -8.20 -8.98 7.50
CA GLY A 7 -7.85 -8.35 6.24
C GLY A 7 -7.42 -9.42 5.25
N SER A 8 -8.29 -9.69 4.29
CA SER A 8 -8.03 -10.56 3.15
C SER A 8 -6.88 -9.95 2.35
N GLY A 9 -5.65 -10.42 2.60
CA GLY A 9 -4.54 -10.24 1.69
C GLY A 9 -4.86 -11.03 0.43
N GLY A 10 -5.36 -10.35 -0.60
CA GLY A 10 -5.81 -10.95 -1.85
C GLY A 10 -4.74 -11.79 -2.53
N THR A 11 -4.86 -13.10 -2.44
CA THR A 11 -4.25 -14.04 -3.39
C THR A 11 -5.37 -14.67 -4.19
N TYR A 12 -5.87 -13.96 -5.20
CA TYR A 12 -6.71 -14.62 -6.20
C TYR A 12 -5.81 -15.33 -7.22
N TRP A 13 -6.14 -16.59 -7.49
CA TRP A 13 -5.67 -17.47 -8.58
C TRP A 13 -4.34 -17.11 -9.31
N GLY A 14 -3.24 -17.00 -8.56
CA GLY A 14 -1.87 -17.04 -9.10
C GLY A 14 -1.18 -15.71 -9.39
N LEU A 15 -1.79 -14.54 -9.15
CA LEU A 15 -1.13 -13.24 -9.35
C LEU A 15 -0.38 -12.80 -8.09
N ARG A 16 0.90 -12.45 -8.22
CA ARG A 16 1.72 -11.98 -7.10
C ARG A 16 1.46 -10.48 -6.90
N ALA A 17 0.60 -10.14 -5.94
CA ALA A 17 0.39 -8.75 -5.55
C ALA A 17 1.72 -8.05 -5.20
N ARG A 18 1.93 -6.83 -5.73
CA ARG A 18 3.11 -6.01 -5.42
C ARG A 18 3.16 -5.71 -3.93
N THR A 19 4.34 -5.84 -3.30
CA THR A 19 4.52 -5.58 -1.87
C THR A 19 4.78 -4.10 -1.58
N CYS A 20 4.40 -3.64 -0.38
CA CYS A 20 4.72 -2.31 0.12
C CYS A 20 6.23 -2.15 0.41
N ASP A 21 6.85 -1.10 -0.11
CA ASP A 21 8.29 -0.81 0.04
C ASP A 21 8.64 -0.24 1.43
N ALA A 22 7.66 0.32 2.14
CA ALA A 22 7.85 0.99 3.43
C ALA A 22 7.52 0.11 4.66
N CYS A 23 6.92 -1.07 4.44
CA CYS A 23 6.69 -2.03 5.51
C CYS A 23 8.03 -2.58 6.03
N LYS A 24 8.19 -2.66 7.35
CA LYS A 24 9.40 -3.20 7.99
C LYS A 24 9.03 -4.31 8.99
N GLY A 25 9.90 -5.30 9.16
CA GLY A 25 9.75 -6.37 10.15
C GLY A 25 8.82 -7.50 9.72
N ALA A 26 8.16 -8.15 10.68
CA ALA A 26 7.32 -9.34 10.45
C ALA A 26 6.01 -9.07 9.69
N THR A 27 5.65 -7.81 9.47
CA THR A 27 4.42 -7.42 8.78
C THR A 27 4.74 -6.86 7.40
N VAL A 28 4.47 -7.65 6.35
CA VAL A 28 4.51 -7.21 4.95
C VAL A 28 3.06 -7.15 4.46
N ALA A 29 2.69 -6.06 3.80
CA ALA A 29 1.37 -5.85 3.23
C ALA A 29 1.47 -5.61 1.72
N SER A 30 0.40 -5.96 1.00
CA SER A 30 0.26 -5.62 -0.42
C SER A 30 0.20 -4.10 -0.59
N ALA A 31 0.89 -3.60 -1.60
CA ALA A 31 0.74 -2.24 -2.06
C ALA A 31 -0.58 -2.10 -2.82
N ILE A 32 -1.22 -0.96 -2.62
CA ILE A 32 -2.48 -0.59 -3.31
C ILE A 32 -2.30 0.73 -4.07
N LEU A 33 -1.21 1.44 -3.82
CA LEU A 33 -0.89 2.75 -4.38
C LEU A 33 0.58 2.80 -4.82
N PHE A 34 0.83 3.57 -5.87
CA PHE A 34 2.16 4.03 -6.26
C PHE A 34 2.26 5.54 -6.09
N CYS A 35 3.27 6.00 -5.36
CA CYS A 35 3.62 7.42 -5.24
C CYS A 35 4.68 7.77 -6.28
N ARG A 36 4.38 8.73 -7.18
CA ARG A 36 5.33 9.13 -8.22
C ARG A 36 6.53 9.89 -7.67
N ALA A 37 6.30 10.76 -6.69
CA ALA A 37 7.35 11.62 -6.14
C ALA A 37 8.41 10.81 -5.39
N ASP A 38 7.99 9.78 -4.65
CA ASP A 38 8.87 8.92 -3.87
C ASP A 38 9.32 7.66 -4.63
N ALA A 39 8.78 7.45 -5.85
CA ALA A 39 8.97 6.23 -6.65
C ALA A 39 8.74 4.93 -5.84
N ALA A 40 7.67 4.91 -5.04
CA ALA A 40 7.44 3.86 -4.04
C ALA A 40 6.02 3.27 -4.11
N PHE A 41 5.94 1.96 -3.92
CA PHE A 41 4.70 1.22 -3.75
C PHE A 41 4.31 1.15 -2.28
N LEU A 42 3.09 1.59 -1.94
CA LEU A 42 2.65 1.75 -0.56
C LEU A 42 1.33 1.02 -0.30
N CYS A 43 1.25 0.37 0.86
CA CYS A 43 -0.03 -0.02 1.44
C CYS A 43 -0.74 1.21 2.03
N GLY A 44 -2.05 1.14 2.26
CA GLY A 44 -2.81 2.29 2.77
C GLY A 44 -2.29 2.85 4.11
N ARG A 45 -1.74 2.00 4.98
CA ARG A 45 -1.17 2.45 6.27
C ARG A 45 0.13 3.23 6.09
N CYS A 46 1.01 2.78 5.18
CA CYS A 46 2.25 3.48 4.89
C CYS A 46 1.98 4.77 4.09
N ASP A 47 1.03 4.75 3.15
CA ASP A 47 0.56 5.95 2.45
C ASP A 47 0.11 7.03 3.43
N ALA A 48 -0.79 6.69 4.37
CA ALA A 48 -1.28 7.64 5.36
C ALA A 48 -0.14 8.22 6.21
N ARG A 49 0.84 7.40 6.61
CA ARG A 49 2.00 7.85 7.39
C ARG A 49 2.88 8.82 6.62
N VAL A 50 3.18 8.53 5.35
CA VAL A 50 4.06 9.36 4.51
C VAL A 50 3.36 10.67 4.13
N HIS A 51 2.15 10.56 3.58
CA HIS A 51 1.48 11.70 2.95
C HIS A 51 0.66 12.56 3.92
N SER A 52 0.45 12.13 5.17
CA SER A 52 -0.11 12.98 6.22
C SER A 52 0.96 13.67 7.07
N ALA A 53 2.26 13.37 6.86
CA ALA A 53 3.33 13.91 7.70
C ALA A 53 3.50 15.44 7.55
N ASN A 54 3.26 15.98 6.36
CA ASN A 54 3.32 17.42 6.09
C ASN A 54 2.60 17.80 4.77
N LYS A 55 2.41 19.10 4.55
CA LYS A 55 1.73 19.65 3.36
C LYS A 55 2.46 19.40 2.03
N LEU A 56 3.78 19.16 2.07
CA LEU A 56 4.54 18.86 0.86
C LEU A 56 4.24 17.43 0.42
N ALA A 57 4.34 16.48 1.33
CA ALA A 57 4.03 15.08 1.09
C ALA A 57 2.55 14.88 0.70
N SER A 58 1.61 15.60 1.33
CA SER A 58 0.19 15.45 0.98
C SER A 58 -0.16 15.81 -0.47
N ARG A 59 0.75 16.49 -1.18
CA ARG A 59 0.59 16.87 -2.59
C ARG A 59 1.21 15.87 -3.56
N HIS A 60 1.88 14.83 -3.08
CA HIS A 60 2.43 13.80 -3.96
C HIS A 60 1.31 13.15 -4.78
N GLU A 61 1.53 13.04 -6.09
CA GLU A 61 0.62 12.33 -6.99
C GLU A 61 0.69 10.84 -6.67
N ARG A 62 -0.50 10.25 -6.44
CA ARG A 62 -0.68 8.85 -6.08
C ARG A 62 -1.66 8.22 -7.04
N VAL A 63 -1.32 7.04 -7.55
CA VAL A 63 -2.16 6.27 -8.45
C VAL A 63 -2.48 4.92 -7.82
N TRP A 64 -3.73 4.47 -7.96
CA TRP A 64 -4.15 3.15 -7.51
C TRP A 64 -3.54 2.08 -8.42
N LEU A 65 -3.06 0.99 -7.82
CA LEU A 65 -2.62 -0.16 -8.58
C LEU A 65 -3.85 -0.91 -9.08
N CYS A 66 -3.84 -1.26 -10.37
CA CYS A 66 -4.81 -2.18 -10.91
C CYS A 66 -4.38 -3.60 -10.54
N GLU A 67 -5.20 -4.31 -9.77
CA GLU A 67 -4.87 -5.68 -9.36
C GLU A 67 -4.88 -6.67 -10.54
N VAL A 68 -5.47 -6.31 -11.68
CA VAL A 68 -5.68 -7.15 -12.87
C VAL A 68 -4.74 -6.79 -14.03
N CYS A 69 -4.18 -5.58 -14.02
CA CYS A 69 -3.41 -5.05 -15.14
C CYS A 69 -1.91 -5.28 -14.90
N GLU A 70 -1.41 -6.46 -15.31
CA GLU A 70 0.02 -6.69 -15.56
C GLU A 70 0.24 -7.02 -17.04
#